data_AF-A0A183TEF8-F1
#
_entry.id   AF-A0A183TEF8-F1
#
_cell.length_a   1.000
_cell.length_b   1.000
_cell.length_c   1.000
_cell.angle_alpha   90.00
_cell.angle_beta   90.00
_cell.angle_gamma   90.00
#
_symmetry.space_group_name_H-M   'P 1'
#
loop_
_entity.id
_entity.type
_entity.pdbx_description
1 polymer ?
#
loop_
_entity_poly.entity_id
_entity_poly.type
_entity_poly.pdbx_seq_one_letter_code
_entity_poly.pdbx_strand_id
1 'polypeptide(L)'
;LENLHAPDNNGNVDTRWGQLRNFIQSCALEVLGRTRRQHQNWFDDNDADISNFLAEKNALHKAYMDLRTDATKAAFFRFRRLVQQRQWEMQDTWMI
;
A
#
# COMPACT_ATOMS: atom_id res chain seq x y z
N LEU A 1 -0.96 -25.64 -56.99
CA LEU A 1 -1.11 -24.18 -56.88
C LEU A 1 -1.66 -23.90 -55.50
N GLU A 2 -0.75 -23.51 -54.60
CA GLU A 2 -0.99 -23.25 -53.17
C GLU A 2 -2.08 -22.20 -52.98
N ASN A 3 -3.08 -22.53 -52.16
CA ASN A 3 -4.00 -21.55 -51.61
C ASN A 3 -3.28 -20.82 -50.48
N LEU A 4 -3.14 -19.49 -50.64
CA LEU A 4 -2.71 -18.57 -49.61
C LEU A 4 -3.60 -18.73 -48.36
N HIS A 5 -3.08 -19.41 -47.35
CA HIS A 5 -3.68 -19.42 -46.03
C HIS A 5 -3.32 -18.09 -45.36
N ALA A 6 -4.21 -17.11 -45.49
CA ALA A 6 -4.18 -15.92 -44.65
C ALA A 6 -4.14 -16.37 -43.17
N PRO A 7 -3.28 -15.80 -42.30
CA PRO A 7 -3.33 -16.13 -40.90
C PRO A 7 -4.69 -15.66 -40.39
N ASP A 8 -5.45 -16.58 -39.80
CA ASP A 8 -6.69 -16.31 -39.11
C ASP A 8 -6.43 -15.26 -38.02
N ASN A 9 -6.66 -13.99 -38.38
CA ASN A 9 -6.48 -12.84 -37.52
C ASN A 9 -7.76 -12.52 -36.74
N ASN A 10 -8.62 -13.52 -36.52
CA ASN A 10 -9.78 -13.40 -35.64
C ASN A 10 -9.49 -14.08 -34.30
N GLY A 11 -8.35 -13.75 -33.70
CA GLY A 11 -8.12 -14.06 -32.30
C GLY A 11 -9.27 -13.49 -31.46
N ASN A 12 -9.82 -14.32 -30.58
CA ASN A 12 -10.84 -13.96 -29.59
C ASN A 12 -10.57 -12.52 -29.07
N VAL A 13 -11.62 -11.73 -28.86
CA VAL A 13 -11.54 -10.36 -28.33
C VAL A 13 -10.60 -10.26 -27.13
N ASP A 14 -10.57 -11.29 -26.29
CA ASP A 14 -9.64 -11.42 -25.16
C ASP A 14 -8.16 -11.42 -25.58
N THR A 15 -7.81 -12.14 -26.66
CA THR A 15 -6.46 -12.20 -27.22
C THR A 15 -6.05 -10.84 -27.76
N ARG A 16 -6.93 -10.16 -28.49
CA ARG A 16 -6.65 -8.84 -29.06
C ARG A 16 -6.53 -7.77 -27.98
N TRP A 17 -7.37 -7.84 -26.94
CA TRP A 17 -7.28 -6.99 -25.76
C TRP A 17 -5.98 -7.21 -24.98
N GLY A 18 -5.57 -8.48 -24.81
CA GLY A 18 -4.30 -8.83 -24.17
C GLY A 18 -3.09 -8.26 -24.93
N GLN A 19 -3.10 -8.33 -26.27
CA GLN A 19 -2.05 -7.76 -27.12
C GLN A 19 -1.97 -6.24 -27.00
N LEU A 20 -3.11 -5.54 -27.06
CA LEU A 20 -3.16 -4.09 -26.90
C LEU A 20 -2.63 -3.66 -25.52
N ARG A 21 -3.03 -4.36 -24.46
CA ARG A 21 -2.56 -4.10 -23.09
C ARG A 21 -1.04 -4.24 -22.97
N ASN A 22 -0.49 -5.31 -23.53
CA ASN A 22 0.96 -5.56 -23.49
C ASN A 22 1.75 -4.51 -24.28
N PHE A 23 1.21 -4.06 -25.43
CA PHE A 23 1.81 -3.00 -26.22
C PHE A 23 1.82 -1.65 -25.47
N ILE A 24 0.68 -1.26 -24.87
CA ILE A 24 0.59 -0.03 -24.06
C ILE A 24 1.56 -0.09 -22.87
N GLN A 25 1.65 -1.24 -22.18
CA GLN A 25 2.58 -1.43 -21.08
C GLN A 25 4.05 -1.32 -21.53
N SER A 26 4.38 -1.86 -22.71
CA SER A 26 5.74 -1.80 -23.25
C SER A 26 6.12 -0.39 -23.69
N CYS A 27 5.22 0.34 -24.36
CA CYS A 27 5.44 1.75 -24.71
C CYS A 27 5.56 2.63 -23.46
N ALA A 28 4.72 2.41 -22.45
CA ALA A 28 4.85 3.12 -21.18
C ALA A 28 6.19 2.84 -20.50
N LEU A 29 6.67 1.59 -20.56
CA LEU A 29 7.97 1.19 -20.02
C LEU A 29 9.14 1.83 -20.77
N GLU A 30 9.05 1.94 -22.09
CA GLU A 30 10.10 2.51 -22.94
C GLU A 30 10.18 4.03 -22.80
N VAL A 31 9.02 4.71 -22.78
CA VAL A 31 8.94 6.17 -22.72
C VAL A 31 9.17 6.70 -21.30
N LEU A 32 8.61 6.03 -20.28
CA LEU A 32 8.64 6.50 -18.89
C LEU A 32 9.69 5.76 -18.03
N GLY A 33 10.23 4.64 -18.50
CA GLY A 33 11.09 3.77 -17.70
C GLY A 33 10.33 2.99 -16.62
N ARG A 34 11.04 2.12 -15.90
CA ARG A 34 10.53 1.61 -14.60
C ARG A 34 10.88 2.62 -13.51
N THR A 35 9.90 3.37 -13.02
CA THR A 35 10.05 4.03 -11.73
C THR A 35 9.98 2.97 -10.64
N ARG A 36 11.13 2.54 -10.13
CA ARG A 36 11.20 1.76 -8.90
C ARG A 36 10.63 2.65 -7.80
N ARG A 37 9.41 2.38 -7.34
CA ARG A 37 8.86 3.04 -6.17
C ARG A 37 9.79 2.68 -5.02
N GLN A 38 10.54 3.64 -4.48
CA GLN A 38 11.58 3.41 -3.47
C GLN A 38 11.03 2.86 -2.15
N HIS A 39 9.71 2.69 -2.06
CA HIS A 39 8.97 2.58 -0.81
C HIS A 39 7.79 1.61 -0.89
N GLN A 40 7.79 0.70 -1.87
CA GLN A 40 6.66 -0.21 -2.08
C GLN A 40 6.35 -1.11 -0.87
N ASN A 41 7.33 -1.32 0.03
CA ASN A 41 7.21 -2.21 1.18
C ASN A 41 7.00 -1.48 2.51
N TRP A 42 6.89 -0.15 2.51
CA TRP A 42 6.80 0.62 3.75
C TRP A 42 5.64 0.21 4.63
N PHE A 43 4.47 0.01 4.02
CA PHE A 43 3.29 -0.43 4.75
C PHE A 43 3.42 -1.90 5.18
N ASP A 44 3.92 -2.77 4.29
CA ASP A 44 4.05 -4.20 4.58
C ASP A 44 5.04 -4.46 5.72
N ASP A 45 6.18 -3.76 5.76
CA ASP A 45 7.23 -3.92 6.78
C ASP A 45 6.79 -3.38 8.16
N ASN A 46 5.86 -2.41 8.19
CA ASN A 46 5.36 -1.78 9.42
C ASN A 46 3.95 -2.25 9.82
N ASP A 47 3.32 -3.16 9.06
CA ASP A 47 1.90 -3.51 9.23
C ASP A 47 1.61 -4.12 10.62
N ALA A 48 2.54 -4.93 11.13
CA ALA A 48 2.45 -5.53 12.47
C ALA A 48 2.51 -4.47 13.58
N ASP A 49 3.46 -3.53 13.49
CA ASP A 49 3.63 -2.45 14.46
C ASP A 49 2.44 -1.48 14.44
N ILE A 50 1.95 -1.12 13.24
CA ILE A 50 0.75 -0.30 13.07
C ILE A 50 -0.47 -1.01 13.65
N SER A 51 -0.65 -2.30 13.37
CA SER A 51 -1.74 -3.11 13.90
C SER A 51 -1.71 -3.18 15.43
N ASN A 52 -0.54 -3.37 16.04
CA ASN A 52 -0.39 -3.38 17.49
C ASN A 52 -0.73 -2.00 18.10
N PHE A 53 -0.25 -0.90 17.49
CA PHE A 53 -0.58 0.45 17.95
C PHE A 53 -2.08 0.74 17.89
N LEU A 54 -2.76 0.27 16.84
CA LEU A 54 -4.20 0.43 16.70
C LEU A 54 -4.96 -0.36 17.77
N ALA A 55 -4.53 -1.58 18.08
CA ALA A 55 -5.13 -2.42 19.12
C ALA A 55 -5.00 -1.78 20.52
N GLU A 56 -3.79 -1.35 20.89
CA GLU A 56 -3.53 -0.72 22.19
C GLU A 56 -4.23 0.64 22.33
N LYS A 57 -4.23 1.47 21.27
CA LYS A 57 -4.97 2.74 21.25
C LYS A 57 -6.46 2.51 21.49
N ASN A 58 -7.04 1.50 20.85
CA ASN A 58 -8.45 1.18 20.98
C ASN A 58 -8.80 0.68 22.39
N ALA A 59 -7.95 -0.17 22.97
CA ALA A 59 -8.11 -0.64 24.35
C ALA A 59 -8.06 0.53 25.36
N LEU A 60 -7.09 1.43 25.23
CA LEU A 60 -6.96 2.61 26.09
C LEU A 60 -8.10 3.61 25.89
N HIS A 61 -8.57 3.77 24.65
CA HIS A 61 -9.71 4.63 24.36
C HIS A 61 -10.99 4.09 24.99
N LYS A 62 -11.24 2.78 24.93
CA LYS A 62 -12.36 2.13 25.61
C LYS A 62 -12.27 2.33 27.12
N ALA A 63 -11.12 2.02 27.74
CA ALA A 63 -10.91 2.24 29.16
C ALA A 63 -11.10 3.72 29.59
N TYR A 64 -10.69 4.66 28.74
CA TYR A 64 -10.95 6.08 28.96
C TYR A 64 -12.45 6.43 28.87
N MET A 65 -13.18 5.87 27.92
CA MET A 65 -14.62 6.11 27.78
C MET A 65 -15.45 5.47 28.89
N ASP A 66 -15.05 4.27 29.34
CA ASP A 66 -15.79 3.49 30.34
C ASP A 66 -15.57 4.02 31.76
N LEU A 67 -14.33 4.37 32.11
CA LEU A 67 -13.96 4.72 33.49
C LEU A 67 -13.69 6.21 33.70
N ARG A 68 -13.34 6.95 32.64
CA ARG A 68 -13.12 8.42 32.59
C ARG A 68 -12.36 9.03 33.78
N THR A 69 -11.40 8.30 34.35
CA THR A 69 -10.53 8.79 35.43
C THR A 69 -9.34 9.58 34.87
N ASP A 70 -8.71 10.40 35.71
CA ASP A 70 -7.49 11.12 35.34
C ASP A 70 -6.35 10.17 34.95
N ALA A 71 -6.31 8.98 35.54
CA ALA A 71 -5.33 7.94 35.21
C ALA A 71 -5.54 7.38 33.79
N THR A 72 -6.76 7.00 33.40
CA THR A 72 -7.04 6.48 32.05
C THR A 72 -6.91 7.56 30.98
N LYS A 73 -7.31 8.79 31.31
CA LYS A 73 -7.09 9.97 30.47
C LYS A 73 -5.59 10.19 30.23
N ALA A 74 -4.77 10.20 31.28
CA ALA A 74 -3.33 10.36 31.19
C ALA A 74 -2.68 9.22 30.37
N ALA A 75 -3.08 7.97 30.60
CA ALA A 75 -2.58 6.82 29.84
C ALA A 75 -2.88 6.94 28.34
N PHE A 76 -4.11 7.30 27.97
CA PHE A 76 -4.48 7.51 26.56
C PHE A 76 -3.67 8.62 25.89
N PHE A 77 -3.53 9.79 26.53
CA PHE A 77 -2.76 10.89 25.95
C PHE A 77 -1.26 10.60 25.88
N ARG A 78 -0.69 9.85 26.85
CA ARG A 78 0.70 9.38 26.79
C ARG A 78 0.91 8.43 25.60
N PHE A 79 0.04 7.45 25.45
CA PHE A 79 0.12 6.50 24.35
C PHE A 79 -0.06 7.19 22.98
N ARG A 80 -0.99 8.14 22.87
CA ARG A 80 -1.16 8.94 21.65
C ARG A 80 0.12 9.67 21.25
N ARG A 81 0.84 10.26 22.20
CA ARG A 81 2.13 10.94 21.92
C ARG A 81 3.18 9.95 21.43
N LEU A 82 3.25 8.76 22.04
CA LEU A 82 4.19 7.72 21.64
C LEU A 82 3.92 7.21 20.23
N VAL A 83 2.66 6.97 19.86
CA VAL A 83 2.27 6.59 18.49
C VAL A 83 2.64 7.67 17.49
N GLN A 84 2.41 8.95 17.84
CA GLN A 84 2.80 10.06 16.98
C GLN A 84 4.33 10.11 16.79
N GLN A 85 5.10 10.02 17.87
CA GLN A 85 6.57 10.00 17.79
C GLN A 85 7.09 8.85 16.93
N ARG A 86 6.61 7.62 17.17
CA ARG A 86 6.94 6.44 16.37
C ARG A 86 6.61 6.65 14.89
N GLN A 87 5.44 7.23 14.59
CA GLN A 87 5.07 7.53 13.21
C GLN A 87 6.00 8.55 12.55
N TRP A 88 6.45 9.58 13.29
CA TRP A 88 7.43 10.55 12.82
C TRP A 88 8.80 9.93 12.57
N GLU A 89 9.31 9.12 13.50
CA GLU A 89 10.59 8.40 13.35
C GLU A 89 10.59 7.47 12.14
N MET A 90 9.48 6.78 11.94
CA MET A 90 9.26 5.99 10.74
C MET A 90 9.31 6.91 9.50
N GLN A 91 8.49 7.97 9.44
CA GLN A 91 8.53 8.90 8.28
C GLN A 91 9.91 9.52 8.01
N ASP A 92 10.68 9.84 9.04
CA ASP A 92 12.02 10.42 8.91
C ASP A 92 13.01 9.43 8.28
N THR A 93 12.93 8.16 8.68
CA THR A 93 13.70 7.05 8.07
C THR A 93 13.41 6.89 6.57
N TRP A 94 12.26 7.38 6.12
CA TRP A 94 11.79 7.28 4.74
C TRP A 94 12.18 8.47 3.85
N MET A 95 12.45 9.64 4.45
CA MET A 95 12.82 10.87 3.72
C MET A 95 14.34 11.03 3.54
N ILE A 96 15.15 10.16 4.14
CA ILE A 96 16.61 10.07 3.98
C ILE A 96 16.94 9.11 2.84
#